data_AF-A0A6B2C1J9-F1
#
_entry.id   AF-A0A6B2C1J9-F1
#
_cell.length_a   1.000
_cell.length_b   1.000
_cell.length_c   1.000
_cell.angle_alpha   90.00
_cell.angle_beta   90.00
_cell.angle_gamma   90.00
#
_symmetry.space_group_name_H-M   'P 1'
#
loop_
_entity.id
_entity.type
_entity.pdbx_description
1 polymer ?
#
loop_
_entity_poly.entity_id
_entity_poly.type
_entity_poly.pdbx_seq_one_letter_code
_entity_poly.pdbx_strand_id
1 'polypeptide(L)'
;MQVIVSDKSTDFLLQELKDVLKSEKVIGLARLPEPRPGIRYRDVIKKIFSLAGSVQAIVFIEMEDGEKRVYVFDLEAAIKPGTPLTESKVKVKGKYFKYKDGLSQVVYYKESSEGKAEDVFRMIDEMADLYEAAYEQAFSRKVSAIDIYYWLE
;
A
#
# COMPACT_ATOMS: atom_id res chain seq x y z
N MET A 1 -13.18 12.44 13.71
CA MET A 1 -13.01 11.34 12.74
C MET A 1 -14.26 11.26 11.89
N GLN A 2 -14.14 11.46 10.59
CA GLN A 2 -15.23 11.33 9.62
C GLN A 2 -15.14 9.97 8.91
N VAL A 3 -16.27 9.29 8.73
CA VAL A 3 -16.35 8.02 8.00
C VAL A 3 -17.17 8.21 6.73
N ILE A 4 -16.63 7.79 5.60
CA ILE A 4 -17.22 7.91 4.26
C ILE A 4 -17.25 6.55 3.60
N VAL A 5 -18.34 6.24 2.91
CA VAL A 5 -18.42 5.10 1.99
C VAL A 5 -18.40 5.65 0.58
N SER A 6 -17.37 5.29 -0.19
CA SER A 6 -17.22 5.70 -1.58
C SER A 6 -18.07 4.82 -2.50
N ASP A 7 -18.58 5.44 -3.56
CA ASP A 7 -19.22 4.76 -4.68
C ASP A 7 -18.20 4.08 -5.62
N LYS A 8 -16.91 4.42 -5.52
CA LYS A 8 -15.79 3.91 -6.32
C LYS A 8 -15.28 2.55 -5.82
N SER A 9 -14.65 1.79 -6.72
CA SER A 9 -14.03 0.50 -6.39
C SER A 9 -12.62 0.65 -5.81
N THR A 10 -12.13 -0.43 -5.22
CA THR A 10 -10.75 -0.56 -4.71
C THR A 10 -9.71 -0.38 -5.82
N ASP A 11 -10.06 -0.63 -7.09
CA ASP A 11 -9.16 -0.37 -8.22
C ASP A 11 -8.85 1.12 -8.37
N PHE A 12 -9.82 1.99 -8.07
CA PHE A 12 -9.59 3.42 -8.07
C PHE A 12 -8.60 3.81 -6.98
N LEU A 13 -8.74 3.24 -5.77
CA LEU A 13 -7.79 3.47 -4.68
C LEU A 13 -6.36 3.01 -5.02
N LEU A 14 -6.23 1.90 -5.76
CA LEU A 14 -4.93 1.44 -6.27
C LEU A 14 -4.32 2.44 -7.26
N GLN A 15 -5.12 3.03 -8.15
CA GLN A 15 -4.65 4.08 -9.05
C GLN A 15 -4.25 5.34 -8.29
N GLU A 16 -5.04 5.76 -7.30
CA GLU A 16 -4.67 6.89 -6.42
C GLU A 16 -3.33 6.64 -5.72
N LEU A 17 -3.08 5.42 -5.22
CA LEU A 17 -1.79 5.08 -4.65
C LEU A 17 -0.66 5.14 -5.68
N LYS A 18 -0.87 4.61 -6.90
CA LYS A 18 0.11 4.68 -8.00
C LYS A 18 0.51 6.13 -8.30
N ASP A 19 -0.46 7.02 -8.39
CA ASP A 19 -0.23 8.43 -8.68
C ASP A 19 0.50 9.13 -7.53
N VAL A 20 0.19 8.78 -6.29
CA VAL A 20 0.87 9.34 -5.11
C VAL A 20 2.32 8.87 -5.00
N LEU A 21 2.62 7.60 -5.26
CA LEU A 21 4.00 7.11 -5.23
C LEU A 21 4.87 7.72 -6.34
N LYS A 22 4.27 8.12 -7.46
CA LYS A 22 4.97 8.86 -8.52
C LYS A 22 5.12 10.36 -8.21
N SER A 23 4.51 10.85 -7.14
CA SER A 23 4.52 12.26 -6.80
C SER A 23 5.83 12.65 -6.13
N GLU A 24 6.40 13.75 -6.60
CA GLU A 24 7.53 14.43 -5.97
C GLU A 24 7.18 15.12 -4.63
N LYS A 25 6.07 14.79 -3.97
CA LYS A 25 5.67 15.40 -2.69
C LYS A 25 5.73 14.43 -1.52
N VAL A 26 6.23 13.22 -1.74
CA VAL A 26 6.34 12.20 -0.71
C VAL A 26 7.67 12.37 0.05
N ILE A 27 7.60 12.47 1.38
CA ILE A 27 8.77 12.62 2.27
C ILE A 27 8.94 11.47 3.27
N GLY A 28 7.93 10.63 3.41
CA GLY A 28 7.97 9.48 4.30
C GLY A 28 7.14 8.34 3.75
N LEU A 29 7.68 7.13 3.84
CA LEU A 29 7.05 5.90 3.38
C LEU A 29 7.31 4.80 4.39
N ALA A 30 6.28 4.00 4.67
CA ALA A 30 6.39 2.75 5.40
C ALA A 30 5.34 1.77 4.84
N ARG A 31 5.57 0.47 4.95
CA ARG A 31 4.61 -0.54 4.53
C ARG A 31 4.56 -1.71 5.50
N LEU A 32 3.40 -2.36 5.57
CA LEU A 32 3.21 -3.58 6.33
C LEU A 32 2.52 -4.64 5.46
N PRO A 33 2.93 -5.91 5.54
CA PRO A 33 4.08 -6.43 6.30
C PRO A 33 5.43 -6.00 5.71
N GLU A 34 6.38 -5.58 6.55
CA GLU A 34 7.70 -5.16 6.07
C GLU A 34 8.53 -6.38 5.61
N PRO A 35 9.11 -6.37 4.39
CA PRO A 35 9.95 -7.45 3.93
C PRO A 35 11.32 -7.39 4.60
N ARG A 36 11.92 -8.57 4.87
CA ARG A 36 13.31 -8.65 5.30
C ARG A 36 14.24 -8.27 4.13
N PRO A 37 15.48 -7.81 4.42
CA PRO A 37 16.47 -7.55 3.38
C PRO A 37 16.64 -8.73 2.42
N GLY A 38 16.63 -8.45 1.12
CA GLY A 38 16.78 -9.46 0.06
C GLY A 38 15.50 -10.26 -0.28
N ILE A 39 14.37 -10.00 0.39
CA ILE A 39 13.08 -10.64 0.07
C ILE A 39 12.19 -9.64 -0.67
N ARG A 40 11.59 -10.04 -1.79
CA ARG A 40 10.61 -9.21 -2.50
C ARG A 40 9.30 -9.13 -1.71
N TYR A 41 8.70 -7.95 -1.69
CA TYR A 41 7.44 -7.72 -0.98
C TYR A 41 6.32 -8.68 -1.43
N ARG A 42 6.19 -8.93 -2.74
CA ARG A 42 5.23 -9.89 -3.29
C ARG A 42 5.35 -11.28 -2.65
N ASP A 43 6.57 -11.76 -2.40
CA ASP A 43 6.80 -13.11 -1.87
C ASP A 43 6.36 -13.20 -0.40
N VAL A 44 6.50 -12.11 0.37
CA VAL A 44 5.96 -12.01 1.73
C VAL A 44 4.44 -12.10 1.72
N ILE A 45 3.79 -11.30 0.87
CA ILE A 45 2.33 -11.28 0.74
C ILE A 45 1.81 -12.65 0.29
N LYS A 46 2.44 -13.25 -0.73
CA LYS A 46 2.09 -14.58 -1.24
C LYS A 46 2.23 -15.65 -0.16
N LYS A 47 3.31 -15.61 0.63
CA LYS A 47 3.52 -16.56 1.73
C LYS A 47 2.43 -16.44 2.79
N ILE A 48 2.11 -15.24 3.26
CA ILE A 48 1.05 -15.05 4.27
C ILE A 48 -0.30 -15.50 3.72
N PHE A 49 -0.64 -15.08 2.50
CA PHE A 49 -1.88 -15.47 1.85
C PHE A 49 -2.01 -16.99 1.70
N SER A 50 -0.93 -17.69 1.31
CA SER A 50 -0.95 -19.15 1.17
C SER A 50 -1.20 -19.90 2.48
N LEU A 51 -0.86 -19.29 3.62
CA LEU A 51 -1.02 -19.89 4.94
C LEU A 51 -2.38 -19.59 5.56
N ALA A 52 -2.88 -18.37 5.41
CA ALA A 52 -4.08 -17.90 6.10
C ALA A 52 -5.31 -17.77 5.20
N GLY A 53 -5.15 -17.85 3.87
CA GLY A 53 -6.19 -17.53 2.90
C GLY A 53 -6.57 -16.05 2.84
N SER A 54 -5.87 -15.19 3.61
CA SER A 54 -6.05 -13.75 3.62
C SER A 54 -4.76 -13.04 4.02
N VAL A 55 -4.62 -11.78 3.61
CA VAL A 55 -3.50 -10.91 3.97
C VAL A 55 -3.90 -9.44 3.84
N GLN A 56 -3.43 -8.61 4.76
CA GLN A 56 -3.60 -7.16 4.70
C GLN A 56 -2.28 -6.51 4.28
N ALA A 57 -2.33 -5.74 3.20
CA ALA A 57 -1.23 -4.89 2.74
C ALA A 57 -1.53 -3.43 3.11
N ILE A 58 -0.59 -2.78 3.79
CA ILE A 58 -0.74 -1.40 4.26
C ILE A 58 0.43 -0.56 3.75
N VAL A 59 0.15 0.63 3.25
CA VAL A 59 1.15 1.64 2.87
C VAL A 59 0.85 2.94 3.60
N PHE A 60 1.81 3.41 4.39
CA PHE A 60 1.79 4.71 5.04
C PHE A 60 2.63 5.68 4.22
N ILE A 61 2.08 6.88 3.98
CA ILE A 61 2.72 7.94 3.22
C ILE A 61 2.60 9.25 4.00
N GLU A 62 3.71 9.95 4.14
CA GLU A 62 3.77 11.32 4.65
C GLU A 62 4.14 12.26 3.51
N MET A 63 3.30 13.27 3.31
CA MET A 63 3.44 14.29 2.27
C MET A 63 4.15 15.53 2.82
N GLU A 64 4.79 16.32 1.95
CA GLU A 64 5.48 17.57 2.29
C GLU A 64 4.61 18.60 3.03
N ASP A 65 3.30 18.60 2.75
CA ASP A 65 2.34 19.52 3.36
C ASP A 65 1.82 19.05 4.74
N GLY A 66 2.46 18.03 5.32
CA GLY A 66 2.10 17.43 6.60
C GLY A 66 0.93 16.45 6.54
N GLU A 67 0.33 16.23 5.37
CA GLU A 67 -0.74 15.25 5.19
C GLU A 67 -0.21 13.81 5.32
N LYS A 68 -0.86 13.01 6.16
CA LYS A 68 -0.57 11.58 6.31
C LYS A 68 -1.67 10.76 5.65
N ARG A 69 -1.26 9.84 4.80
CA ARG A 69 -2.15 8.97 4.02
C ARG A 69 -1.85 7.51 4.36
N VAL A 70 -2.88 6.73 4.59
CA VAL A 70 -2.74 5.28 4.80
C VAL A 70 -3.64 4.55 3.82
N TYR A 71 -3.04 3.74 2.97
CA TYR A 71 -3.72 2.88 2.02
C TYR A 71 -3.72 1.47 2.57
N VAL A 72 -4.88 0.86 2.68
CA VAL A 72 -5.01 -0.51 3.17
C VAL A 72 -5.79 -1.34 2.16
N PHE A 73 -5.23 -2.49 1.81
CA PHE A 73 -5.80 -3.47 0.91
C PHE A 73 -5.91 -4.81 1.63
N ASP A 74 -7.15 -5.24 1.85
CA ASP A 74 -7.50 -6.52 2.46
C ASP A 74 -7.73 -7.53 1.34
N LEU A 75 -6.82 -8.50 1.19
CA LEU A 75 -6.92 -9.58 0.22
C LEU A 75 -7.50 -10.82 0.90
N GLU A 76 -8.53 -11.39 0.33
CA GLU A 76 -9.24 -12.55 0.89
C GLU A 76 -9.56 -13.57 -0.19
N ALA A 77 -9.23 -14.84 0.06
CA ALA A 77 -9.62 -15.94 -0.81
C ALA A 77 -11.14 -16.15 -0.74
N ALA A 78 -11.80 -16.22 -1.89
CA ALA A 78 -13.18 -16.68 -2.00
C ALA A 78 -13.19 -18.22 -1.89
N ILE A 79 -13.06 -18.73 -0.66
CA ILE A 79 -12.94 -20.16 -0.38
C ILE A 79 -14.22 -20.87 -0.78
N LYS A 80 -14.09 -21.83 -1.70
CA LYS A 80 -15.14 -22.81 -2.02
C LYS A 80 -14.71 -24.19 -1.52
N PRO A 81 -15.63 -25.01 -1.00
CA PRO A 81 -15.31 -26.37 -0.57
C PRO A 81 -14.62 -27.16 -1.70
N GLY A 82 -13.46 -27.76 -1.41
CA GLY A 82 -12.71 -28.59 -2.35
C GLY A 82 -11.83 -27.85 -3.35
N THR A 83 -11.74 -26.51 -3.32
CA THR A 83 -10.82 -25.74 -4.18
C THR A 83 -9.53 -25.40 -3.42
N PRO A 84 -8.34 -25.72 -3.94
CA PRO A 84 -7.08 -25.26 -3.37
C PRO A 84 -7.04 -23.73 -3.25
N LEU A 85 -6.43 -23.21 -2.19
CA LEU A 85 -6.29 -21.75 -1.97
C LEU A 85 -5.61 -21.04 -3.15
N THR A 86 -4.68 -21.70 -3.82
CA THR A 86 -3.95 -21.19 -4.99
C THR A 86 -4.83 -21.03 -6.23
N GLU A 87 -5.95 -21.76 -6.31
CA GLU A 87 -6.90 -21.71 -7.42
C GLU A 87 -8.15 -20.89 -7.07
N SER A 88 -8.26 -20.46 -5.82
CA SER A 88 -9.37 -19.64 -5.36
C SER A 88 -9.28 -18.24 -5.96
N LYS A 89 -10.44 -17.69 -6.31
CA LYS A 89 -10.53 -16.27 -6.66
C LYS A 89 -10.18 -15.42 -5.44
N VAL A 90 -9.66 -14.22 -5.68
CA VAL A 90 -9.30 -13.27 -4.64
C VAL A 90 -10.22 -12.06 -4.71
N LYS A 91 -10.73 -11.67 -3.55
CA LYS A 91 -11.43 -10.41 -3.33
C LYS A 91 -10.45 -9.43 -2.70
N VAL A 92 -10.51 -8.17 -3.14
CA VAL A 92 -9.70 -7.09 -2.56
C VAL A 92 -10.62 -5.99 -2.06
N LYS A 93 -10.49 -5.63 -0.79
CA LYS A 93 -11.21 -4.52 -0.17
C LYS A 93 -10.24 -3.41 0.16
N GLY A 94 -10.56 -2.20 -0.27
CA GLY A 94 -9.75 -1.01 -0.08
C GLY A 94 -10.33 -0.11 1.00
N LYS A 95 -9.46 0.42 1.86
CA LYS A 95 -9.78 1.55 2.73
C LYS A 95 -8.63 2.55 2.74
N TYR A 96 -9.00 3.82 2.82
CA TYR A 96 -8.08 4.95 2.81
C TYR A 96 -8.25 5.76 4.08
N PHE A 97 -7.15 6.12 4.71
CA PHE A 97 -7.12 7.05 5.83
C PHE A 97 -6.37 8.29 5.40
N LYS A 98 -6.96 9.45 5.70
CA LYS A 98 -6.33 10.75 5.55
C LYS A 98 -6.31 11.45 6.89
N TYR A 99 -5.15 11.96 7.25
CA TYR A 99 -4.95 12.77 8.44
C TYR A 99 -4.21 14.05 8.09
N LYS A 100 -4.77 15.20 8.48
CA LYS A 100 -4.15 16.51 8.33
C LYS A 100 -4.69 17.45 9.41
N ASP A 101 -3.81 18.20 10.08
CA ASP A 101 -4.18 19.22 11.08
C ASP A 101 -5.17 18.74 12.16
N GLY A 102 -4.97 17.52 12.68
CA GLY A 102 -5.86 16.93 13.70
C GLY A 102 -7.18 16.36 13.15
N LEU A 103 -7.50 16.58 11.88
CA LEU A 103 -8.68 16.04 11.22
C LEU A 103 -8.35 14.69 10.60
N SER A 104 -9.15 13.67 10.95
CA SER A 104 -9.06 12.32 10.39
C SER A 104 -10.30 11.96 9.57
N GLN A 105 -10.07 11.40 8.39
CA GLN A 105 -11.09 10.87 7.50
C GLN A 105 -10.75 9.43 7.14
N VAL A 106 -11.77 8.57 7.14
CA VAL A 106 -11.69 7.19 6.65
C VAL A 106 -12.65 7.02 5.50
N VAL A 107 -12.17 6.51 4.38
CA VAL A 107 -12.97 6.22 3.19
C VAL A 107 -12.92 4.73 2.90
N TYR A 108 -14.09 4.08 2.91
CA TYR A 108 -14.25 2.69 2.52
C TYR A 108 -14.64 2.62 1.04
N TYR A 109 -13.92 1.81 0.26
CA TYR A 109 -14.19 1.62 -1.16
C TYR A 109 -14.96 0.32 -1.39
N LYS A 110 -15.70 0.24 -2.50
CA LYS A 110 -16.31 -1.02 -2.93
C LYS A 110 -15.22 -2.05 -3.24
N GLU A 111 -15.55 -3.32 -3.00
CA GLU A 111 -14.66 -4.43 -3.34
C GLU A 111 -14.28 -4.38 -4.83
N SER A 112 -13.04 -4.74 -5.16
CA SER A 112 -12.65 -4.95 -6.56
C SER A 112 -13.43 -6.13 -7.15
N SER A 113 -13.47 -6.23 -8.48
CA SER A 113 -13.92 -7.46 -9.13
C SER A 113 -13.05 -8.64 -8.69
N GLU A 114 -13.66 -9.83 -8.58
CA GLU A 114 -12.94 -11.05 -8.22
C GLU A 114 -11.94 -11.42 -9.31
N GLY A 115 -10.65 -11.47 -8.97
CA GLY A 115 -9.55 -11.83 -9.87
C GLY A 115 -8.90 -13.17 -9.53
N LYS A 116 -8.02 -13.67 -10.41
CA LYS A 116 -7.12 -14.77 -10.05
C LYS A 116 -6.04 -14.24 -9.10
N ALA A 117 -5.61 -15.06 -8.14
CA ALA A 117 -4.55 -14.69 -7.20
C ALA A 117 -3.26 -14.25 -7.90
N GLU A 118 -2.90 -14.91 -9.01
CA GLU A 118 -1.72 -14.58 -9.82
C GLU A 118 -1.74 -13.13 -10.33
N ASP A 119 -2.89 -12.66 -10.82
CA ASP A 119 -3.03 -11.29 -11.34
C ASP A 119 -2.86 -10.26 -10.23
N VAL A 120 -3.41 -10.55 -9.04
CA VAL A 120 -3.25 -9.70 -7.85
C VAL A 120 -1.78 -9.66 -7.41
N PHE A 121 -1.08 -10.79 -7.41
CA PHE A 121 0.34 -10.83 -7.07
C PHE A 121 1.22 -10.11 -8.08
N ARG A 122 0.88 -10.14 -9.38
CA ARG A 122 1.57 -9.31 -10.38
C ARG A 122 1.37 -7.82 -10.11
N MET A 123 0.15 -7.41 -9.80
CA MET A 123 -0.13 -6.01 -9.43
C MET A 123 0.62 -5.58 -8.17
N ILE A 124 0.76 -6.47 -7.17
CA ILE A 124 1.56 -6.21 -5.98
C ILE A 124 3.04 -6.00 -6.34
N ASP A 125 3.58 -6.77 -7.29
CA ASP A 125 4.97 -6.61 -7.76
C ASP A 125 5.18 -5.22 -8.38
N GLU A 126 4.30 -4.82 -9.30
CA GLU A 126 4.34 -3.48 -9.92
C GLU A 126 4.27 -2.35 -8.88
N MET A 127 3.41 -2.53 -7.86
CA MET A 127 3.28 -1.57 -6.77
C MET A 127 4.51 -1.53 -5.87
N ALA A 128 5.15 -2.68 -5.64
CA ALA A 128 6.37 -2.76 -4.86
C ALA A 128 7.51 -2.00 -5.54
N ASP A 129 7.67 -2.14 -6.85
CA ASP A 129 8.68 -1.42 -7.62
C ASP A 129 8.47 0.11 -7.56
N LEU A 130 7.22 0.56 -7.72
CA LEU A 130 6.88 1.98 -7.56
C LEU A 130 7.15 2.49 -6.14
N TYR A 131 6.87 1.66 -5.13
CA TYR A 131 7.15 1.99 -3.74
C TYR A 131 8.65 2.13 -3.48
N GLU A 132 9.48 1.23 -3.98
CA GLU A 132 10.94 1.32 -3.81
C GLU A 132 11.49 2.60 -4.44
N ALA A 133 11.08 2.92 -5.68
CA ALA A 133 11.51 4.13 -6.35
C ALA A 133 11.12 5.41 -5.56
N ALA A 134 9.89 5.45 -5.05
CA ALA A 134 9.43 6.55 -4.21
C ALA A 134 10.18 6.62 -2.88
N TYR A 135 10.50 5.47 -2.28
CA TYR A 135 11.24 5.38 -1.02
C TYR A 135 12.67 5.90 -1.18
N GLU A 136 13.38 5.49 -2.24
CA GLU A 136 14.72 5.98 -2.56
C GLU A 136 14.74 7.49 -2.79
N GLN A 137 13.74 8.02 -3.52
CA GLN A 137 13.62 9.45 -3.75
C GLN A 137 13.37 10.22 -2.45
N ALA A 138 12.43 9.77 -1.63
CA ALA A 138 12.12 10.39 -0.34
C ALA A 138 13.33 10.33 0.63
N PHE A 139 14.05 9.20 0.63
CA PHE A 139 15.27 9.03 1.41
C PHE A 139 16.39 9.97 0.95
N SER A 140 16.66 10.04 -0.36
CA SER A 140 17.69 10.93 -0.94
C SER A 140 17.46 12.40 -0.58
N ARG A 141 16.20 12.86 -0.60
CA ARG A 141 15.84 14.22 -0.18
C ARG A 141 16.08 14.46 1.29
N LYS A 142 15.75 13.50 2.16
CA LYS A 142 16.07 13.58 3.60
C LYS A 142 17.56 13.70 3.83
N VAL A 143 18.39 12.91 3.13
CA VAL A 143 19.85 12.99 3.24
C VAL A 143 20.37 14.34 2.72
N SER A 144 19.84 14.84 1.60
CA SER A 144 20.25 16.12 1.01
C SER A 144 19.86 17.34 1.85
N ALA A 145 18.79 17.23 2.66
CA ALA A 145 18.34 18.27 3.58
C ALA A 145 19.16 18.32 4.88
N ILE A 146 19.94 17.28 5.18
CA ILE A 146 20.86 17.26 6.33
C ILE A 146 22.14 17.95 5.90
N ASP A 147 22.42 19.13 6.46
CA ASP A 147 23.75 19.74 6.32
C ASP A 147 24.77 18.95 7.13
N ILE A 148 25.52 18.09 6.44
CA ILE A 148 26.60 17.29 7.02
C ILE A 148 27.81 18.13 7.45
N TYR A 149 27.84 19.42 7.11
CA TYR A 149 28.86 20.39 7.49
C TYR A 149 28.36 21.39 8.55
N TYR A 150 27.20 21.15 9.18
CA TYR A 150 26.68 22.01 10.26
C TYR A 150 27.69 22.27 11.40
N TRP A 151 28.68 21.39 11.59
CA TRP A 151 29.75 21.52 12.58
C TRP A 151 30.92 22.44 12.15
N LEU A 152 30.90 22.96 10.92
CA LEU A 152 31.86 23.92 10.38
C LEU A 152 31.36 25.38 10.43
N GLU A 153 30.12 25.61 10.88
CA GLU A 153 29.53 26.95 11.10
C GLU A 153 29.77 27.48 12.52
#